data_AF-A0A143PV12-F1
#
_entry.id   AF-A0A143PV12-F1
#
_cell.length_a   1.000
_cell.length_b   1.000
_cell.length_c   1.000
_cell.angle_alpha   90.00
_cell.angle_beta   90.00
_cell.angle_gamma   90.00
#
_symmetry.space_group_name_H-M   'P 1'
#
loop_
_entity.id
_entity.type
_entity.pdbx_description
1 polymer ?
#
loop_
_entity_poly.entity_id
_entity_poly.type
_entity_poly.pdbx_seq_one_letter_code
_entity_poly.pdbx_strand_id
1 'polypeptide(L)'
;MGGWRRTAASLVGLVALACLVLARRDAAGAQAVGVLYISVTIGGGDGAATPVPRHALLVSDNPASRAPWRVVTARDGTARVTLPPGNYTVESEEPLVFQGKAYEWRQVVDVAGGGDTTLALTAGNADVGTASTESASAGTPPKVDQWELLIKWQDSVVSLWTPSTHASGTVIAATGLIATAQRVVGTATNVEVQFTPTVKVSARVIASDTARNLAILWVDPASLGPRTPVPFGCDGHARPLLERGQRVSAIGTTRFGQPTTAPGTMRRVAGGVLAAEFDFDVGSAGGPAFAADGTVVGLTSVKGDSADTSIGEDNTGLVSVSVVCDMLATAQAKTTGAVPPTGTLLPVEPTQVVSEAVLRESAKRRSGSLNGYKATTPSFEIAFITPAIAFAGMQETMDFGQWSSYVADHPSVLLVRATPKQVESLWVKVARGAAMTQGMALPPIKHFTPGVARMRVLCGTSEVTPVHPFIVERRISETDAIHEGLHVLGADAIGPHCGGVTLEVYSEKEPDKRETTTIDPKVLQQIWDDLAPFRPPSARP
;
A
#
# COMPACT_ATOMS: atom_id res chain seq x y z
N MET A 1 7.05 77.65 27.10
CA MET A 1 6.17 76.59 26.57
C MET A 1 6.12 76.70 25.06
N GLY A 2 6.67 75.74 24.29
CA GLY A 2 6.59 75.79 22.82
C GLY A 2 7.56 74.90 22.03
N GLY A 3 8.71 74.53 22.61
CA GLY A 3 9.77 73.82 21.87
C GLY A 3 9.63 72.28 21.82
N TRP A 4 9.18 71.65 22.91
CA TRP A 4 9.31 70.19 23.04
C TRP A 4 8.15 69.38 22.45
N ARG A 5 7.00 70.00 22.21
CA ARG A 5 5.83 69.31 21.63
C ARG A 5 5.92 69.10 20.11
N ARG A 6 6.81 69.81 19.41
CA ARG A 6 6.96 69.70 17.94
C ARG A 6 7.94 68.61 17.51
N THR A 7 8.92 68.24 18.34
CA THR A 7 9.90 67.19 18.00
C THR A 7 9.37 65.78 18.24
N ALA A 8 8.52 65.56 19.26
CA ALA A 8 7.92 64.25 19.52
C ALA A 8 6.85 63.86 18.48
N ALA A 9 6.06 64.82 17.98
CA ALA A 9 5.03 64.55 16.97
C ALA A 9 5.63 64.17 15.60
N SER A 10 6.76 64.78 15.21
CA SER A 10 7.42 64.46 13.94
C SER A 10 8.14 63.11 13.95
N LEU A 11 8.67 62.67 15.10
CA LEU A 11 9.32 61.35 15.22
C LEU A 11 8.31 60.20 15.27
N VAL A 12 7.15 60.37 15.92
CA VAL A 12 6.08 59.37 15.89
C VAL A 12 5.45 59.27 14.49
N GLY A 13 5.30 60.38 13.78
CA GLY A 13 4.83 60.39 12.39
C GLY A 13 5.79 59.69 11.42
N LEU A 14 7.10 59.90 11.55
CA LEU A 14 8.11 59.25 10.70
C LEU A 14 8.28 57.75 11.01
N VAL A 15 8.18 57.34 12.27
CA VAL A 15 8.21 55.91 12.63
C VAL A 15 6.92 55.20 12.22
N ALA A 16 5.75 55.84 12.34
CA ALA A 16 4.49 55.27 11.87
C ALA A 16 4.45 55.16 10.33
N LEU A 17 5.00 56.14 9.60
CA LEU A 17 5.11 56.07 8.14
C LEU A 17 6.15 55.03 7.69
N ALA A 18 7.26 54.88 8.41
CA ALA A 18 8.25 53.83 8.15
C ALA A 18 7.72 52.43 8.46
N CYS A 19 6.93 52.24 9.52
CA CYS A 19 6.24 50.99 9.81
C CYS A 19 5.12 50.69 8.80
N LEU A 20 4.41 51.70 8.27
CA LEU A 20 3.42 51.48 7.20
C LEU A 20 4.05 51.19 5.83
N VAL A 21 5.26 51.70 5.57
CA VAL A 21 6.01 51.40 4.34
C VAL A 21 6.74 50.06 4.42
N LEU A 22 7.17 49.64 5.62
CA LEU A 22 7.73 48.29 5.85
C LEU A 22 6.64 47.21 5.96
N ALA A 23 5.46 47.52 6.50
CA ALA A 23 4.31 46.60 6.47
C ALA A 23 3.64 46.50 5.08
N ARG A 24 3.96 47.40 4.15
CA ARG A 24 3.50 47.33 2.75
C ARG A 24 4.45 46.59 1.81
N ARG A 25 5.61 46.12 2.28
CA ARG A 25 6.56 45.39 1.42
C ARG A 25 6.46 43.85 1.47
N ASP A 26 5.66 43.29 2.38
CA ASP A 26 5.39 41.84 2.46
C ASP A 26 3.98 41.43 1.99
N ALA A 27 3.29 42.31 1.26
CA ALA A 27 2.13 41.93 0.45
C ALA A 27 2.51 41.85 -1.03
N ALA A 28 3.66 41.26 -1.35
CA ALA A 28 3.82 40.63 -2.66
C ALA A 28 2.82 39.47 -2.67
N GLY A 29 1.68 39.67 -3.33
CA GLY A 29 0.56 38.73 -3.30
C GLY A 29 1.05 37.31 -3.54
N ALA A 30 0.87 36.43 -2.56
CA ALA A 30 0.87 35.01 -2.82
C ALA A 30 -0.23 34.79 -3.86
N GLN A 31 0.15 34.69 -5.13
CA GLN A 31 -0.78 34.38 -6.21
C GLN A 31 -1.45 33.07 -5.81
N ALA A 32 -2.76 33.14 -5.56
CA ALA A 32 -3.53 31.97 -5.18
C ALA A 32 -3.31 30.90 -6.25
N VAL A 33 -2.81 29.73 -5.84
CA VAL A 33 -2.48 28.65 -6.75
C VAL A 33 -3.79 28.12 -7.36
N GLY A 34 -3.80 27.83 -8.65
CA GLY A 34 -4.95 27.25 -9.35
C GLY A 34 -4.90 25.71 -9.33
N VAL A 35 -6.04 25.07 -9.56
CA VAL A 35 -6.12 23.62 -9.70
C VAL A 35 -6.55 23.28 -11.12
N LEU A 36 -5.75 22.46 -11.80
CA LEU A 36 -6.09 21.90 -13.10
C LEU A 36 -6.58 20.46 -12.93
N TYR A 37 -7.83 20.21 -13.30
CA TYR A 37 -8.43 18.89 -13.42
C TYR A 37 -8.35 18.41 -14.86
N ILE A 38 -7.67 17.31 -15.08
CA ILE A 38 -7.51 16.68 -16.39
C ILE A 38 -8.40 15.44 -16.41
N SER A 39 -9.10 15.18 -17.50
CA SER A 39 -9.79 13.91 -17.74
C SER A 39 -9.34 13.36 -19.09
N VAL A 40 -9.06 12.07 -19.15
CA VAL A 40 -8.63 11.37 -20.38
C VAL A 40 -9.60 10.24 -20.65
N THR A 41 -10.23 10.27 -21.82
CA THR A 41 -11.24 9.28 -22.23
C THR A 41 -11.09 8.91 -23.70
N ILE A 42 -11.34 7.64 -24.03
CA ILE A 42 -11.34 7.11 -25.40
C ILE A 42 -12.63 6.32 -25.66
N GLY A 43 -13.21 6.52 -26.84
CA GLY A 43 -14.48 5.94 -27.28
C GLY A 43 -15.05 6.77 -28.43
N GLY A 44 -15.54 6.12 -29.48
CA GLY A 44 -16.00 6.79 -30.71
C GLY A 44 -17.52 6.78 -30.88
N GLY A 45 -18.06 7.92 -31.29
CA GLY A 45 -19.36 8.07 -31.97
C GLY A 45 -20.60 7.88 -31.11
N ASP A 46 -20.89 6.65 -30.69
CA ASP A 46 -22.18 6.24 -30.13
C ASP A 46 -22.05 5.28 -28.90
N GLY A 47 -20.83 5.13 -28.34
CA GLY A 47 -20.53 4.28 -27.18
C GLY A 47 -20.10 5.05 -25.94
N ALA A 48 -20.31 4.47 -24.75
CA ALA A 48 -19.88 5.05 -23.49
C ALA A 48 -18.35 5.33 -23.49
N ALA A 49 -17.95 6.55 -23.13
CA ALA A 49 -16.56 6.96 -23.04
C ALA A 49 -15.81 6.07 -22.05
N THR A 50 -14.72 5.44 -22.48
CA THR A 50 -13.87 4.61 -21.63
C THR A 50 -12.80 5.50 -21.00
N PRO A 51 -12.73 5.61 -19.67
CA PRO A 51 -11.67 6.37 -19.02
C PRO A 51 -10.30 5.74 -19.29
N VAL A 52 -9.27 6.58 -19.45
CA VAL A 52 -7.87 6.17 -19.64
C VAL A 52 -7.08 6.48 -18.37
N PRO A 53 -6.96 5.53 -17.44
CA PRO A 53 -6.18 5.70 -16.25
C PRO A 53 -4.71 5.41 -16.49
N ARG A 54 -3.89 5.90 -15.58
CA ARG A 54 -2.43 5.77 -15.57
C ARG A 54 -1.74 6.29 -16.85
N HIS A 55 -2.42 7.11 -17.65
CA HIS A 55 -1.83 7.80 -18.80
C HIS A 55 -0.91 8.89 -18.30
N ALA A 56 0.35 8.86 -18.75
CA ALA A 56 1.35 9.83 -18.35
C ALA A 56 1.29 11.07 -19.24
N LEU A 57 1.13 12.21 -18.58
CA LEU A 57 1.07 13.53 -19.19
C LEU A 57 2.23 14.37 -18.68
N LEU A 58 2.77 15.19 -19.57
CA LEU A 58 3.75 16.21 -19.27
C LEU A 58 3.06 17.58 -19.27
N VAL A 59 3.18 18.29 -18.17
CA VAL A 59 2.67 19.66 -18.02
C VAL A 59 3.87 20.60 -18.00
N SER A 60 3.94 21.52 -18.95
CA SER A 60 5.01 22.51 -19.08
C SER A 60 4.45 23.92 -19.18
N ASP A 61 5.24 24.94 -18.82
CA ASP A 61 4.88 26.32 -19.16
C ASP A 61 4.75 26.46 -20.69
N ASN A 62 3.98 27.44 -21.15
CA ASN A 62 3.92 27.78 -22.57
C ASN A 62 4.33 29.25 -22.78
N PRO A 63 5.50 29.54 -23.38
CA PRO A 63 6.51 28.57 -23.87
C PRO A 63 7.27 27.88 -22.72
N ALA A 64 7.79 26.68 -23.00
CA ALA A 64 8.47 25.85 -21.99
C ALA A 64 9.71 26.56 -21.42
N SER A 65 9.68 26.83 -20.11
CA SER A 65 10.75 27.55 -19.40
C SER A 65 11.52 26.68 -18.39
N ARG A 66 10.96 25.51 -18.04
CA ARG A 66 11.47 24.55 -17.05
C ARG A 66 11.16 23.12 -17.47
N ALA A 67 11.75 22.15 -16.76
CA ALA A 67 11.42 20.74 -16.92
C ALA A 67 9.91 20.51 -16.66
N PRO A 68 9.23 19.71 -17.50
CA PRO A 68 7.80 19.45 -17.36
C PRO A 68 7.51 18.67 -16.08
N TRP A 69 6.35 18.93 -15.48
CA TRP A 69 5.81 18.07 -14.43
C TRP A 69 5.15 16.86 -15.06
N ARG A 70 5.53 15.69 -14.57
CA ARG A 70 4.89 14.44 -14.96
C ARG A 70 3.66 14.20 -14.08
N VAL A 71 2.50 14.04 -14.71
CA VAL A 71 1.20 13.80 -14.08
C VAL A 71 0.63 12.50 -14.65
N VAL A 72 0.02 11.67 -13.81
CA VAL A 72 -0.50 10.36 -14.21
C VAL A 72 -1.97 10.27 -13.83
N THR A 73 -2.84 9.84 -14.74
CA THR A 73 -4.29 9.74 -14.46
C THR A 73 -4.60 8.61 -13.44
N ALA A 74 -5.64 8.83 -12.64
CA ALA A 74 -6.25 7.87 -11.73
C ALA A 74 -7.17 6.90 -12.49
N ARG A 75 -7.72 5.88 -11.80
CA ARG A 75 -8.53 4.80 -12.40
C ARG A 75 -9.75 5.29 -13.20
N ASP A 76 -10.32 6.42 -12.81
CA ASP A 76 -11.43 7.07 -13.49
C ASP A 76 -11.00 7.93 -14.70
N GLY A 77 -9.72 7.87 -15.07
CA GLY A 77 -9.14 8.63 -16.16
C GLY A 77 -8.86 10.08 -15.80
N THR A 78 -8.94 10.48 -14.54
CA THR A 78 -8.75 11.87 -14.12
C THR A 78 -7.40 12.13 -13.48
N ALA A 79 -6.86 13.34 -13.60
CA ALA A 79 -5.70 13.78 -12.85
C ALA A 79 -5.94 15.17 -12.27
N ARG A 80 -5.29 15.46 -11.15
CA ARG A 80 -5.34 16.78 -10.50
C ARG A 80 -3.94 17.29 -10.32
N VAL A 81 -3.67 18.51 -10.79
CA VAL A 81 -2.39 19.18 -10.59
C VAL A 81 -2.62 20.60 -10.06
N THR A 82 -1.81 21.01 -9.10
CA THR A 82 -1.87 22.34 -8.49
C THR A 82 -0.76 23.18 -9.09
N LEU A 83 -1.11 24.25 -9.80
CA LEU A 83 -0.18 25.05 -10.61
C LEU A 83 -0.32 26.54 -10.29
N PRO A 84 0.78 27.31 -10.33
CA PRO A 84 0.69 28.77 -10.34
C PRO A 84 -0.24 29.27 -11.45
N PRO A 85 -0.80 30.48 -11.34
CA PRO A 85 -1.56 31.05 -12.43
C PRO A 85 -0.66 31.23 -13.66
N GLY A 86 -1.09 30.78 -14.83
CA GLY A 86 -0.25 30.81 -16.04
C GLY A 86 -0.83 30.03 -17.22
N ASN A 87 -0.14 30.11 -18.34
CA ASN A 87 -0.44 29.37 -19.57
C ASN A 87 0.46 28.13 -19.65
N TYR A 88 -0.14 26.97 -19.84
CA TYR A 88 0.54 25.67 -19.78
C TYR A 88 0.25 24.84 -21.03
N THR A 89 1.23 24.03 -21.44
CA THR A 89 1.03 22.94 -22.40
C THR A 89 0.90 21.64 -21.63
N VAL A 90 -0.18 20.90 -21.89
CA VAL A 90 -0.38 19.52 -21.43
C VAL A 90 -0.22 18.60 -22.63
N GLU A 91 0.78 17.74 -22.60
CA GLU A 91 1.08 16.79 -23.68
C GLU A 91 1.22 15.36 -23.17
N SER A 92 1.08 14.37 -24.06
CA SER A 92 1.30 12.96 -23.72
C SER A 92 2.79 12.67 -23.64
N GLU A 93 3.21 11.90 -22.64
CA GLU A 93 4.59 11.42 -22.57
C GLU A 93 4.88 10.37 -23.66
N GLU A 94 3.93 9.47 -23.89
CA GLU A 94 3.93 8.50 -24.99
C GLU A 94 2.52 8.47 -25.62
N PRO A 95 2.36 8.19 -26.93
CA PRO A 95 1.05 8.00 -27.54
C PRO A 95 0.30 6.82 -26.90
N LEU A 96 -0.99 7.00 -26.63
CA LEU A 96 -1.87 5.91 -26.18
C LEU A 96 -2.24 5.03 -27.37
N VAL A 97 -1.95 3.72 -27.29
CA VAL A 97 -2.37 2.77 -28.33
C VAL A 97 -3.65 2.07 -27.87
N PHE A 98 -4.72 2.25 -28.63
CA PHE A 98 -6.00 1.62 -28.35
C PHE A 98 -6.69 1.19 -29.64
N GLN A 99 -7.02 -0.11 -29.75
CA GLN A 99 -7.68 -0.70 -30.92
C GLN A 99 -6.92 -0.43 -32.24
N GLY A 100 -5.57 -0.49 -32.19
CA GLY A 100 -4.70 -0.30 -33.36
C GLY A 100 -4.54 1.16 -33.82
N LYS A 101 -5.10 2.12 -33.09
CA LYS A 101 -4.90 3.57 -33.31
C LYS A 101 -4.01 4.12 -32.21
N ALA A 102 -3.14 5.06 -32.56
CA ALA A 102 -2.35 5.83 -31.62
C ALA A 102 -3.01 7.20 -31.40
N TYR A 103 -3.26 7.56 -30.15
CA TYR A 103 -3.85 8.82 -29.72
C TYR A 103 -2.81 9.61 -28.95
N GLU A 104 -2.43 10.76 -29.47
CA GLU A 104 -1.49 11.67 -28.82
C GLU A 104 -2.18 13.00 -28.56
N TRP A 105 -2.03 13.54 -27.35
CA TRP A 105 -2.61 14.83 -26.99
C TRP A 105 -1.53 15.86 -26.78
N ARG A 106 -1.79 17.07 -27.28
CA ARG A 106 -1.04 18.29 -26.98
C ARG A 106 -2.01 19.47 -26.94
N GLN A 107 -2.31 19.96 -25.75
CA GLN A 107 -3.30 21.01 -25.52
C GLN A 107 -2.70 22.16 -24.72
N VAL A 108 -3.08 23.39 -25.07
CA VAL A 108 -2.70 24.59 -24.31
C VAL A 108 -3.86 24.98 -23.42
N VAL A 109 -3.58 25.27 -22.15
CA VAL A 109 -4.59 25.60 -21.13
C VAL A 109 -4.15 26.76 -20.25
N ASP A 110 -5.09 27.67 -19.96
CA ASP A 110 -4.90 28.77 -19.00
C ASP A 110 -5.39 28.37 -17.61
N VAL A 111 -4.50 28.41 -16.62
CA VAL A 111 -4.82 28.16 -15.21
C VAL A 111 -5.00 29.49 -14.49
N ALA A 112 -6.22 29.74 -14.00
CA ALA A 112 -6.53 30.94 -13.24
C ALA A 112 -6.14 30.78 -11.76
N GLY A 113 -5.70 31.87 -11.13
CA GLY A 113 -5.32 31.83 -9.72
C GLY A 113 -6.51 31.69 -8.79
N GLY A 114 -6.42 30.74 -7.85
CA GLY A 114 -7.46 30.47 -6.85
C GLY A 114 -8.74 29.87 -7.42
N GLY A 115 -8.73 29.41 -8.68
CA GLY A 115 -9.86 28.78 -9.35
C GLY A 115 -9.55 27.38 -9.85
N ASP A 116 -10.60 26.67 -10.24
CA ASP A 116 -10.54 25.34 -10.84
C ASP A 116 -10.63 25.46 -12.38
N THR A 117 -9.65 24.91 -13.09
CA THR A 117 -9.63 24.77 -14.55
C THR A 117 -9.81 23.30 -14.92
N THR A 118 -10.60 22.99 -15.95
CA THR A 118 -10.80 21.61 -16.43
C THR A 118 -10.31 21.45 -17.87
N LEU A 119 -9.58 20.38 -18.15
CA LEU A 119 -9.13 19.96 -19.48
C LEU A 119 -9.61 18.53 -19.76
N ALA A 120 -10.39 18.36 -20.82
CA ALA A 120 -10.82 17.04 -21.30
C ALA A 120 -9.99 16.62 -22.52
N LEU A 121 -9.21 15.56 -22.38
CA LEU A 121 -8.50 14.88 -23.44
C LEU A 121 -9.37 13.70 -23.92
N THR A 122 -9.78 13.76 -25.17
CA THR A 122 -10.73 12.85 -25.80
C THR A 122 -10.21 12.40 -27.16
N ALA A 123 -10.80 11.37 -27.75
CA ALA A 123 -10.48 11.00 -29.13
C ALA A 123 -10.69 12.14 -30.15
N GLY A 124 -11.54 13.13 -29.85
CA GLY A 124 -11.86 14.25 -30.75
C GLY A 124 -10.82 15.38 -30.76
N ASN A 125 -9.93 15.44 -29.77
CA ASN A 125 -8.83 16.42 -29.69
C ASN A 125 -7.47 15.75 -29.52
N ALA A 126 -7.39 14.45 -29.87
CA ALA A 126 -6.15 13.74 -30.06
C ALA A 126 -5.68 13.89 -31.51
N ASP A 127 -4.37 13.99 -31.71
CA ASP A 127 -3.76 13.64 -32.98
C ASP A 127 -3.81 12.12 -33.11
N VAL A 128 -4.64 11.63 -34.04
CA VAL A 128 -4.90 10.21 -34.23
C VAL A 128 -4.10 9.68 -35.41
N GLY A 129 -3.08 8.86 -35.12
CA GLY A 129 -2.32 8.11 -36.10
C GLY A 129 -2.81 6.67 -36.22
N THR A 130 -2.49 6.01 -37.33
CA THR A 130 -2.30 4.56 -37.31
C THR A 130 -1.09 4.25 -36.44
N ALA A 131 -1.15 3.25 -35.57
CA ALA A 131 0.02 2.82 -34.79
C ALA A 131 1.13 2.35 -35.76
N SER A 132 1.98 3.29 -36.20
CA SER A 132 3.07 3.03 -37.14
C SER A 132 4.27 2.48 -36.40
N THR A 133 4.73 1.35 -36.90
CA THR A 133 5.91 0.57 -36.50
C THR A 133 7.22 1.32 -36.81
N GLU A 134 7.48 2.45 -36.16
CA GLU A 134 8.85 3.01 -36.09
C GLU A 134 9.52 2.45 -34.83
N SER A 135 10.41 1.46 -34.83
CA SER A 135 11.13 0.73 -35.87
C SER A 135 10.85 -0.77 -35.71
N ALA A 136 10.02 -1.36 -36.57
CA ALA A 136 9.97 -2.82 -36.67
C ALA A 136 10.87 -3.26 -37.84
N SER A 137 12.01 -3.88 -37.51
CA SER A 137 12.54 -4.92 -38.38
C SER A 137 11.39 -5.90 -38.71
N ALA A 138 11.26 -6.27 -39.98
CA ALA A 138 10.26 -7.22 -40.43
C ALA A 138 10.34 -8.50 -39.57
N GLY A 139 9.28 -8.81 -38.82
CA GLY A 139 9.21 -9.96 -37.90
C GLY A 139 8.87 -9.63 -36.44
N THR A 140 8.85 -8.35 -36.03
CA THR A 140 8.53 -7.96 -34.65
C THR A 140 7.02 -7.71 -34.48
N PRO A 141 6.31 -8.38 -33.55
CA PRO A 141 4.90 -8.11 -33.25
C PRO A 141 4.65 -6.65 -32.81
N PRO A 142 3.45 -6.09 -33.05
CA PRO A 142 3.11 -4.76 -32.55
C PRO A 142 3.21 -4.71 -31.02
N LYS A 143 3.74 -3.59 -30.50
CA LYS A 143 3.81 -3.35 -29.07
C LYS A 143 2.39 -3.22 -28.50
N VAL A 144 2.04 -4.06 -27.54
CA VAL A 144 0.80 -3.97 -26.76
C VAL A 144 0.97 -2.86 -25.72
N ASP A 145 0.00 -1.96 -25.66
CA ASP A 145 -0.04 -0.91 -24.64
C ASP A 145 -0.21 -1.53 -23.25
N GLN A 146 0.46 -0.96 -22.25
CA GLN A 146 0.24 -1.33 -20.86
C GLN A 146 -1.23 -1.21 -20.47
N TRP A 147 -1.95 -0.23 -21.04
CA TRP A 147 -3.37 -0.06 -20.78
C TRP A 147 -4.21 -1.22 -21.32
N GLU A 148 -3.90 -1.74 -22.50
CA GLU A 148 -4.57 -2.93 -23.05
C GLU A 148 -4.33 -4.16 -22.17
N LEU A 149 -3.11 -4.32 -21.63
CA LEU A 149 -2.81 -5.37 -20.65
C LEU A 149 -3.62 -5.18 -19.36
N LEU A 150 -3.70 -3.95 -18.84
CA LEU A 150 -4.44 -3.66 -17.62
C LEU A 150 -5.93 -3.95 -17.79
N ILE A 151 -6.58 -3.43 -18.84
CA ILE A 151 -8.00 -3.74 -19.12
C ILE A 151 -8.22 -5.25 -19.18
N LYS A 152 -7.34 -5.96 -19.88
CA LYS A 152 -7.50 -7.39 -20.15
C LYS A 152 -7.30 -8.26 -18.90
N TRP A 153 -6.35 -7.91 -18.04
CA TRP A 153 -5.88 -8.79 -16.97
C TRP A 153 -6.04 -8.25 -15.55
N GLN A 154 -6.49 -7.01 -15.35
CA GLN A 154 -6.63 -6.41 -14.02
C GLN A 154 -7.46 -7.26 -13.06
N ASP A 155 -8.54 -7.88 -13.53
CA ASP A 155 -9.41 -8.69 -12.67
C ASP A 155 -8.74 -10.01 -12.27
N SER A 156 -7.78 -10.50 -13.07
CA SER A 156 -7.00 -11.71 -12.79
C SER A 156 -5.85 -11.47 -11.82
N VAL A 157 -5.59 -10.22 -11.43
CA VAL A 157 -4.60 -9.84 -10.44
C VAL A 157 -5.31 -9.42 -9.16
N VAL A 158 -4.96 -10.08 -8.06
CA VAL A 158 -5.66 -9.96 -6.78
C VAL A 158 -4.72 -9.47 -5.70
N SER A 159 -5.27 -8.82 -4.68
CA SER A 159 -4.49 -8.44 -3.50
C SER A 159 -4.30 -9.61 -2.57
N LEU A 160 -3.11 -9.69 -1.98
CA LEU A 160 -2.76 -10.64 -0.95
C LEU A 160 -2.39 -9.89 0.32
N TRP A 161 -2.94 -10.34 1.44
CA TRP A 161 -2.55 -9.88 2.76
C TRP A 161 -1.90 -11.05 3.50
N THR A 162 -0.62 -10.88 3.81
CA THR A 162 0.14 -11.80 4.65
C THR A 162 0.43 -11.13 6.00
N PRO A 163 0.83 -11.89 7.03
CA PRO A 163 1.13 -11.30 8.33
C PRO A 163 2.20 -10.20 8.25
N SER A 164 3.19 -10.34 7.36
CA SER A 164 4.34 -9.44 7.29
C SER A 164 4.27 -8.42 6.15
N THR A 165 3.48 -8.65 5.10
CA THR A 165 3.41 -7.71 3.97
C THR A 165 2.11 -7.83 3.17
N HIS A 166 1.82 -6.79 2.36
CA HIS A 166 0.86 -6.87 1.27
C HIS A 166 1.58 -7.33 -0.01
N ALA A 167 0.87 -8.00 -0.91
CA ALA A 167 1.42 -8.45 -2.19
C ALA A 167 0.34 -8.61 -3.26
N SER A 168 0.75 -9.02 -4.46
CA SER A 168 -0.14 -9.40 -5.56
C SER A 168 -0.19 -10.91 -5.74
N GLY A 169 -1.32 -11.40 -6.21
CA GLY A 169 -1.51 -12.76 -6.70
C GLY A 169 -2.05 -12.76 -8.12
N THR A 170 -1.70 -13.78 -8.88
CA THR A 170 -2.17 -13.97 -10.26
C THR A 170 -3.05 -15.20 -10.34
N VAL A 171 -4.29 -15.09 -10.82
CA VAL A 171 -5.17 -16.24 -11.06
C VAL A 171 -4.58 -17.07 -12.21
N ILE A 172 -4.24 -18.33 -11.93
CA ILE A 172 -3.58 -19.24 -12.89
C ILE A 172 -4.44 -20.44 -13.30
N ALA A 173 -5.53 -20.72 -12.58
CA ALA A 173 -6.49 -21.75 -13.00
C ALA A 173 -7.91 -21.47 -12.46
N ALA A 174 -8.91 -21.86 -13.24
CA ALA A 174 -10.33 -21.73 -12.86
C ALA A 174 -10.72 -22.57 -11.64
N THR A 175 -9.86 -23.51 -11.22
CA THR A 175 -10.01 -24.34 -10.02
C THR A 175 -9.64 -23.62 -8.71
N GLY A 176 -9.53 -22.29 -8.73
CA GLY A 176 -9.18 -21.50 -7.54
C GLY A 176 -7.67 -21.38 -7.29
N LEU A 177 -6.82 -21.63 -8.29
CA LEU A 177 -5.37 -21.55 -8.12
C LEU A 177 -4.86 -20.13 -8.41
N ILE A 178 -4.03 -19.63 -7.51
CA ILE A 178 -3.41 -18.30 -7.59
C ILE A 178 -1.90 -18.46 -7.36
N ALA A 179 -1.08 -17.93 -8.26
CA ALA A 179 0.37 -17.87 -8.08
C ALA A 179 0.80 -16.55 -7.44
N THR A 180 1.88 -16.58 -6.66
CA THR A 180 2.53 -15.38 -6.12
C THR A 180 4.01 -15.65 -5.82
N ALA A 181 4.76 -14.62 -5.43
CA ALA A 181 6.13 -14.79 -4.97
C ALA A 181 6.16 -15.49 -3.61
N GLN A 182 7.01 -16.51 -3.43
CA GLN A 182 7.09 -17.24 -2.16
C GLN A 182 7.54 -16.33 -1.01
N ARG A 183 8.44 -15.40 -1.28
CA ARG A 183 9.04 -14.53 -0.26
C ARG A 183 8.01 -13.66 0.47
N VAL A 184 6.97 -13.21 -0.23
CA VAL A 184 5.89 -12.43 0.41
C VAL A 184 4.96 -13.29 1.27
N VAL A 185 4.86 -14.60 0.96
CA VAL A 185 4.11 -15.59 1.74
C VAL A 185 4.91 -16.04 2.98
N GLY A 186 6.23 -16.17 2.84
CA GLY A 186 7.11 -16.60 3.93
C GLY A 186 6.76 -18.01 4.41
N THR A 187 6.56 -18.16 5.72
CA THR A 187 6.19 -19.43 6.39
C THR A 187 4.69 -19.60 6.58
N ALA A 188 3.87 -18.65 6.09
CA ALA A 188 2.42 -18.72 6.26
C ALA A 188 1.85 -19.96 5.55
N THR A 189 0.93 -20.64 6.21
CA THR A 189 0.17 -21.78 5.64
C THR A 189 -1.16 -21.34 5.04
N ASN A 190 -1.65 -20.16 5.44
CA ASN A 190 -2.81 -19.49 4.88
C ASN A 190 -2.49 -18.01 4.64
N VAL A 191 -3.10 -17.46 3.61
CA VAL A 191 -2.96 -16.07 3.16
C VAL A 191 -4.37 -15.54 2.90
N GLU A 192 -4.62 -14.25 3.10
CA GLU A 192 -5.91 -13.66 2.75
C GLU A 192 -5.85 -13.12 1.32
N VAL A 193 -6.82 -13.51 0.49
CA VAL A 193 -6.94 -13.07 -0.90
C VAL A 193 -8.11 -12.10 -1.00
N GLN A 194 -7.84 -10.88 -1.42
CA GLN A 194 -8.84 -9.86 -1.65
C GLN A 194 -9.04 -9.62 -3.15
N PHE A 195 -10.22 -10.01 -3.63
CA PHE A 195 -10.63 -9.91 -5.02
C PHE A 195 -11.16 -8.51 -5.38
N THR A 196 -11.88 -7.90 -4.43
CA THR A 196 -12.45 -6.55 -4.55
C THR A 196 -12.42 -5.88 -3.17
N PRO A 197 -12.68 -4.57 -3.06
CA PRO A 197 -12.76 -3.90 -1.76
C PRO A 197 -13.71 -4.57 -0.75
N THR A 198 -14.71 -5.34 -1.22
CA THR A 198 -15.71 -5.98 -0.36
C THR A 198 -15.68 -7.50 -0.37
N VAL A 199 -14.78 -8.12 -1.15
CA VAL A 199 -14.69 -9.59 -1.27
C VAL A 199 -13.27 -10.02 -0.94
N LYS A 200 -13.11 -10.54 0.28
CA LYS A 200 -11.86 -11.14 0.77
C LYS A 200 -12.15 -12.52 1.34
N VAL A 201 -11.30 -13.49 1.06
CA VAL A 201 -11.43 -14.88 1.52
C VAL A 201 -10.08 -15.43 1.98
N SER A 202 -10.11 -16.52 2.73
CA SER A 202 -8.89 -17.24 3.08
C SER A 202 -8.43 -18.13 1.92
N ALA A 203 -7.12 -18.17 1.69
CA ALA A 203 -6.45 -19.06 0.76
C ALA A 203 -5.45 -19.93 1.49
N ARG A 204 -5.37 -21.20 1.10
CA ARG A 204 -4.42 -22.17 1.62
C ARG A 204 -3.20 -22.26 0.72
N VAL A 205 -2.00 -22.25 1.29
CA VAL A 205 -0.77 -22.49 0.55
C VAL A 205 -0.65 -23.98 0.26
N ILE A 206 -0.78 -24.38 -1.02
CA ILE A 206 -0.76 -25.80 -1.43
C ILE A 206 0.61 -26.23 -1.97
N ALA A 207 1.42 -25.27 -2.41
CA ALA A 207 2.78 -25.50 -2.84
C ALA A 207 3.61 -24.23 -2.56
N SER A 208 4.85 -24.41 -2.12
CA SER A 208 5.79 -23.33 -1.81
C SER A 208 7.21 -23.78 -2.19
N ASP A 209 7.93 -22.95 -2.93
CA ASP A 209 9.32 -23.18 -3.35
C ASP A 209 10.15 -21.92 -3.05
N THR A 210 10.92 -22.00 -1.96
CA THR A 210 11.77 -20.89 -1.49
C THR A 210 12.93 -20.61 -2.43
N ALA A 211 13.48 -21.65 -3.08
CA ALA A 211 14.63 -21.54 -3.97
C ALA A 211 14.26 -20.87 -5.30
N ARG A 212 13.09 -21.19 -5.84
CA ARG A 212 12.57 -20.62 -7.09
C ARG A 212 11.60 -19.46 -6.87
N ASN A 213 11.39 -19.06 -5.62
CA ASN A 213 10.57 -17.96 -5.15
C ASN A 213 9.11 -17.99 -5.65
N LEU A 214 8.49 -19.16 -5.72
CA LEU A 214 7.11 -19.34 -6.16
C LEU A 214 6.25 -19.98 -5.08
N ALA A 215 5.06 -19.46 -4.86
CA ALA A 215 4.01 -20.12 -4.09
C ALA A 215 2.74 -20.24 -4.93
N ILE A 216 2.00 -21.34 -4.74
CA ILE A 216 0.67 -21.54 -5.29
C ILE A 216 -0.31 -21.64 -4.13
N LEU A 217 -1.29 -20.74 -4.16
CA LEU A 217 -2.40 -20.62 -3.24
C LEU A 217 -3.63 -21.29 -3.85
N TRP A 218 -4.51 -21.79 -2.99
CA TRP A 218 -5.81 -22.32 -3.37
C TRP A 218 -6.90 -21.58 -2.61
N VAL A 219 -7.93 -21.12 -3.31
CA VAL A 219 -9.16 -20.53 -2.76
C VAL A 219 -10.37 -21.39 -3.12
N ASP A 220 -11.52 -21.07 -2.55
CA ASP A 220 -12.80 -21.54 -3.08
C ASP A 220 -12.95 -21.09 -4.55
N PRO A 221 -13.09 -22.02 -5.53
CA PRO A 221 -13.29 -21.66 -6.93
C PRO A 221 -14.48 -20.72 -7.16
N ALA A 222 -15.54 -20.83 -6.36
CA ALA A 222 -16.71 -19.96 -6.46
C ALA A 222 -16.38 -18.49 -6.14
N SER A 223 -15.33 -18.25 -5.34
CA SER A 223 -14.89 -16.89 -4.98
C SER A 223 -14.17 -16.16 -6.12
N LEU A 224 -13.71 -16.87 -7.16
CA LEU A 224 -13.05 -16.24 -8.31
C LEU A 224 -14.00 -15.33 -9.09
N GLY A 225 -15.30 -15.65 -9.14
CA GLY A 225 -16.28 -14.92 -9.95
C GLY A 225 -15.92 -14.94 -11.45
N PRO A 226 -16.01 -13.82 -12.17
CA PRO A 226 -15.79 -13.76 -13.63
C PRO A 226 -14.30 -13.78 -14.05
N ARG A 227 -13.37 -13.97 -13.11
CA ARG A 227 -11.94 -13.84 -13.35
C ARG A 227 -11.40 -14.93 -14.26
N THR A 228 -10.75 -14.54 -15.35
CA THR A 228 -10.12 -15.48 -16.28
C THR A 228 -8.68 -15.77 -15.86
N PRO A 229 -8.24 -17.03 -15.86
CA PRO A 229 -6.83 -17.35 -15.62
C PRO A 229 -5.88 -16.69 -16.63
N VAL A 230 -4.74 -16.20 -16.15
CA VAL A 230 -3.67 -15.67 -17.01
C VAL A 230 -2.97 -16.86 -17.73
N PRO A 231 -2.82 -16.82 -19.06
CA PRO A 231 -2.29 -17.95 -19.83
C PRO A 231 -0.76 -17.96 -19.76
N PHE A 232 -0.21 -18.74 -18.83
CA PHE A 232 1.23 -19.00 -18.76
C PHE A 232 1.73 -19.94 -19.87
N GLY A 233 0.86 -20.47 -20.74
CA GLY A 233 1.30 -21.29 -21.88
C GLY A 233 1.95 -22.63 -21.49
N CYS A 234 1.49 -23.25 -20.41
CA CYS A 234 2.06 -24.51 -19.91
C CYS A 234 1.83 -25.72 -20.84
N ASP A 235 0.97 -25.58 -21.84
CA ASP A 235 0.63 -26.62 -22.82
C ASP A 235 1.62 -26.70 -24.01
N GLY A 236 2.88 -26.30 -23.79
CA GLY A 236 3.95 -26.44 -24.79
C GLY A 236 4.03 -25.33 -25.84
N HIS A 237 3.47 -24.15 -25.56
CA HIS A 237 3.60 -22.99 -26.44
C HIS A 237 5.06 -22.48 -26.49
N ALA A 238 5.46 -21.98 -27.66
CA ALA A 238 6.76 -21.36 -27.85
C ALA A 238 6.88 -20.16 -26.90
N ARG A 239 7.97 -20.13 -26.14
CA ARG A 239 8.24 -19.04 -25.21
C ARG A 239 8.77 -17.83 -25.96
N PRO A 240 8.41 -16.60 -25.52
CA PRO A 240 9.01 -15.41 -26.11
C PRO A 240 10.52 -15.46 -25.86
N LEU A 241 11.29 -15.17 -26.91
CA LEU A 241 12.72 -14.94 -26.77
C LEU A 241 12.90 -13.64 -25.98
N LEU A 242 13.58 -13.72 -24.84
CA LEU A 242 13.86 -12.57 -24.01
C LEU A 242 15.31 -12.14 -24.17
N GLU A 243 15.53 -10.84 -24.26
CA GLU A 243 16.86 -10.24 -24.38
C GLU A 243 17.13 -9.24 -23.26
N ARG A 244 18.40 -9.06 -22.90
CA ARG A 244 18.80 -7.99 -21.99
C ARG A 244 18.47 -6.64 -22.63
N GLY A 245 17.91 -5.72 -21.85
CA GLY A 245 17.48 -4.40 -22.31
C GLY A 245 16.08 -4.38 -22.91
N GLN A 246 15.45 -5.54 -23.11
CA GLN A 246 14.08 -5.61 -23.61
C GLN A 246 13.10 -4.99 -22.60
N ARG A 247 12.17 -4.17 -23.10
CA ARG A 247 11.06 -3.64 -22.31
C ARG A 247 10.06 -4.74 -22.00
N VAL A 248 9.62 -4.77 -20.77
CA VAL A 248 8.57 -5.63 -20.24
C VAL A 248 7.56 -4.76 -19.49
N SER A 249 6.41 -5.31 -19.17
CA SER A 249 5.39 -4.64 -18.37
C SER A 249 4.83 -5.61 -17.35
N ALA A 250 4.50 -5.16 -16.17
CA ALA A 250 3.87 -5.97 -15.15
C ALA A 250 2.53 -5.39 -14.74
N ILE A 251 1.65 -6.24 -14.22
CA ILE A 251 0.47 -5.81 -13.47
C ILE A 251 0.69 -6.26 -12.02
N GLY A 252 0.51 -5.35 -11.08
CA GLY A 252 0.50 -5.65 -9.65
C GLY A 252 -0.64 -4.90 -8.98
N THR A 253 -0.64 -4.90 -7.66
CA THR A 253 -1.63 -4.21 -6.84
C THR A 253 -0.94 -3.12 -6.03
N THR A 254 -1.54 -1.93 -6.00
CA THR A 254 -1.15 -0.90 -5.04
C THR A 254 -1.45 -1.36 -3.61
N ARG A 255 -0.97 -0.62 -2.61
CA ARG A 255 -1.22 -0.89 -1.19
C ARG A 255 -2.70 -1.08 -0.83
N PHE A 256 -3.60 -0.39 -1.53
CA PHE A 256 -5.06 -0.47 -1.30
C PHE A 256 -5.76 -1.46 -2.24
N GLY A 257 -4.99 -2.34 -2.86
CA GLY A 257 -5.49 -3.37 -3.75
C GLY A 257 -6.09 -2.90 -5.06
N GLN A 258 -5.65 -1.75 -5.56
CA GLN A 258 -5.98 -1.35 -6.92
C GLN A 258 -4.96 -1.95 -7.90
N PRO A 259 -5.41 -2.71 -8.92
CA PRO A 259 -4.52 -3.16 -9.98
C PRO A 259 -3.87 -1.96 -10.70
N THR A 260 -2.56 -2.05 -10.94
CA THR A 260 -1.79 -1.05 -11.67
C THR A 260 -0.77 -1.73 -12.56
N THR A 261 -0.42 -1.09 -13.67
CA THR A 261 0.74 -1.48 -14.47
C THR A 261 2.00 -0.84 -13.96
N ALA A 262 3.12 -1.51 -14.23
CA ALA A 262 4.46 -1.00 -14.03
C ALA A 262 5.33 -1.31 -15.27
N PRO A 263 5.96 -0.31 -15.90
CA PRO A 263 6.98 -0.55 -16.90
C PRO A 263 8.19 -1.25 -16.26
N GLY A 264 8.91 -2.03 -17.07
CA GLY A 264 10.18 -2.59 -16.65
C GLY A 264 11.13 -2.88 -17.80
N THR A 265 12.38 -3.19 -17.43
CA THR A 265 13.46 -3.52 -18.37
C THR A 265 14.17 -4.79 -17.93
N MET A 266 14.37 -5.72 -18.87
CA MET A 266 15.11 -6.96 -18.62
C MET A 266 16.59 -6.66 -18.32
N ARG A 267 17.06 -7.04 -17.13
CA ARG A 267 18.45 -6.87 -16.69
C ARG A 267 19.30 -8.11 -16.94
N ARG A 268 18.69 -9.30 -16.83
CA ARG A 268 19.36 -10.58 -17.05
C ARG A 268 18.44 -11.59 -17.70
N VAL A 269 18.96 -12.25 -18.73
CA VAL A 269 18.40 -13.46 -19.33
C VAL A 269 19.55 -14.43 -19.53
N ALA A 270 19.73 -15.40 -18.63
CA ALA A 270 20.82 -16.36 -18.71
C ALA A 270 20.50 -17.65 -17.94
N GLY A 271 20.69 -18.81 -18.56
CA GLY A 271 20.57 -20.11 -17.86
C GLY A 271 19.21 -20.36 -17.19
N GLY A 272 18.12 -19.82 -17.74
CA GLY A 272 16.77 -19.90 -17.15
C GLY A 272 16.49 -18.91 -16.02
N VAL A 273 17.47 -18.11 -15.61
CA VAL A 273 17.32 -17.03 -14.64
C VAL A 273 16.92 -15.74 -15.36
N LEU A 274 15.80 -15.18 -14.92
CA LEU A 274 15.26 -13.90 -15.40
C LEU A 274 15.34 -12.85 -14.29
N ALA A 275 15.79 -11.66 -14.65
CA ALA A 275 15.70 -10.50 -13.78
C ALA A 275 15.25 -9.30 -14.62
N ALA A 276 14.29 -8.56 -14.09
CA ALA A 276 13.78 -7.34 -14.66
C ALA A 276 13.65 -6.30 -13.56
N GLU A 277 14.02 -5.07 -13.90
CA GLU A 277 13.82 -3.90 -13.07
C GLU A 277 12.45 -3.33 -13.41
N PHE A 278 11.58 -3.19 -12.42
CA PHE A 278 10.24 -2.63 -12.61
C PHE A 278 10.02 -1.45 -11.66
N ASP A 279 9.26 -0.47 -12.13
CA ASP A 279 8.83 0.67 -11.32
C ASP A 279 7.59 0.31 -10.47
N PHE A 280 7.77 -0.52 -9.43
CA PHE A 280 6.71 -0.86 -8.47
C PHE A 280 7.20 -0.96 -7.02
N ASP A 281 6.28 -0.73 -6.07
CA ASP A 281 6.48 -1.00 -4.64
C ASP A 281 6.52 -2.53 -4.38
N VAL A 282 7.25 -2.98 -3.36
CA VAL A 282 7.36 -4.38 -2.90
C VAL A 282 5.97 -5.06 -2.81
N GLY A 283 4.93 -4.29 -2.47
CA GLY A 283 3.53 -4.73 -2.43
C GLY A 283 2.90 -5.16 -3.76
N SER A 284 3.63 -5.02 -4.88
CA SER A 284 3.23 -5.45 -6.23
C SER A 284 3.86 -6.77 -6.68
N ALA A 285 4.63 -7.44 -5.81
CA ALA A 285 5.24 -8.73 -6.11
C ALA A 285 4.19 -9.84 -6.21
N GLY A 286 4.36 -10.76 -7.18
CA GLY A 286 3.47 -11.90 -7.44
C GLY A 286 2.43 -11.67 -8.53
N GLY A 287 2.43 -10.50 -9.17
CA GLY A 287 1.60 -10.20 -10.33
C GLY A 287 2.25 -10.64 -11.67
N PRO A 288 1.49 -10.74 -12.77
CA PRO A 288 2.02 -11.22 -14.04
C PRO A 288 2.89 -10.16 -14.72
N ALA A 289 3.96 -10.61 -15.37
CA ALA A 289 4.78 -9.80 -16.26
C ALA A 289 4.62 -10.27 -17.71
N PHE A 290 4.72 -9.33 -18.63
CA PHE A 290 4.44 -9.46 -20.06
C PHE A 290 5.60 -8.92 -20.90
N ALA A 291 5.88 -9.60 -22.00
CA ALA A 291 6.70 -9.07 -23.08
C ALA A 291 5.92 -7.99 -23.85
N ALA A 292 6.62 -7.28 -24.74
CA ALA A 292 6.04 -6.20 -25.54
C ALA A 292 4.88 -6.66 -26.45
N ASP A 293 4.78 -7.94 -26.80
CA ASP A 293 3.68 -8.53 -27.58
C ASP A 293 2.47 -8.95 -26.70
N GLY A 294 2.54 -8.70 -25.39
CA GLY A 294 1.54 -9.11 -24.42
C GLY A 294 1.60 -10.57 -24.00
N THR A 295 2.63 -11.32 -24.42
CA THR A 295 2.88 -12.69 -23.97
C THR A 295 3.39 -12.69 -22.52
N VAL A 296 2.84 -13.56 -21.67
CA VAL A 296 3.27 -13.69 -20.27
C VAL A 296 4.68 -14.25 -20.21
N VAL A 297 5.58 -13.58 -19.48
CA VAL A 297 7.00 -13.95 -19.33
C VAL A 297 7.32 -14.48 -17.93
N GLY A 298 6.45 -14.22 -16.96
CA GLY A 298 6.67 -14.66 -15.58
C GLY A 298 5.78 -13.94 -14.57
N LEU A 299 6.19 -14.03 -13.30
CA LEU A 299 5.61 -13.29 -12.19
C LEU A 299 6.65 -12.34 -11.60
N THR A 300 6.21 -11.14 -11.23
CA THR A 300 7.03 -10.20 -10.47
C THR A 300 7.42 -10.79 -9.12
N SER A 301 8.58 -10.41 -8.64
CA SER A 301 9.14 -10.93 -7.40
C SER A 301 10.02 -9.88 -6.74
N VAL A 302 10.28 -10.03 -5.45
CA VAL A 302 11.30 -9.27 -4.72
C VAL A 302 12.57 -10.10 -4.48
N LYS A 303 13.74 -9.46 -4.66
CA LYS A 303 15.05 -10.03 -4.32
C LYS A 303 15.17 -10.14 -2.79
N GLY A 304 15.89 -11.15 -2.31
CA GLY A 304 16.08 -11.35 -0.86
C GLY A 304 17.21 -10.53 -0.27
N ASP A 305 17.22 -10.38 1.06
CA ASP A 305 18.34 -9.91 1.87
C ASP A 305 19.55 -10.85 1.70
N SER A 306 20.29 -10.69 0.61
CA SER A 306 21.67 -11.15 0.54
C SER A 306 22.52 -10.05 1.17
N ALA A 307 23.47 -10.43 2.03
CA ALA A 307 24.38 -9.56 2.80
C ALA A 307 25.31 -8.66 1.95
N ASP A 308 24.96 -8.42 0.70
CA ASP A 308 25.60 -7.49 -0.22
C ASP A 308 24.69 -6.25 -0.31
N THR A 309 24.65 -5.49 0.78
CA THR A 309 23.95 -4.21 0.87
C THR A 309 24.71 -3.16 0.06
N SER A 310 24.59 -3.21 -1.26
CA SER A 310 24.60 -2.01 -2.07
C SER A 310 23.17 -1.44 -2.02
N ILE A 311 22.97 -0.43 -1.18
CA ILE A 311 21.82 0.46 -1.25
C ILE A 311 21.86 1.09 -2.66
N GLY A 312 21.03 0.57 -3.59
CA GLY A 312 21.00 1.00 -4.99
C GLY A 312 20.24 0.05 -5.93
N GLU A 313 19.00 0.42 -6.26
CA GLU A 313 18.31 0.21 -7.55
C GLU A 313 17.87 -1.19 -8.03
N ASP A 314 18.40 -2.34 -7.58
CA ASP A 314 18.04 -3.66 -8.16
C ASP A 314 17.27 -4.62 -7.19
N ASN A 315 16.06 -4.25 -6.75
CA ASN A 315 15.25 -5.05 -5.79
C ASN A 315 14.18 -5.97 -6.40
N THR A 316 13.96 -5.93 -7.72
CA THR A 316 12.90 -6.71 -8.38
C THR A 316 13.47 -7.90 -9.16
N GLY A 317 12.85 -9.07 -8.98
CA GLY A 317 13.15 -10.31 -9.69
C GLY A 317 11.98 -10.76 -10.55
N LEU A 318 12.20 -11.79 -11.38
CA LEU A 318 11.15 -12.39 -12.19
C LEU A 318 11.16 -13.92 -12.02
N VAL A 319 10.03 -14.48 -11.60
CA VAL A 319 9.81 -15.93 -11.60
C VAL A 319 9.40 -16.34 -13.01
N SER A 320 10.20 -17.15 -13.70
CA SER A 320 9.94 -17.52 -15.09
C SER A 320 8.70 -18.39 -15.24
N VAL A 321 8.07 -18.32 -16.42
CA VAL A 321 6.95 -19.21 -16.80
C VAL A 321 7.25 -20.69 -16.55
N SER A 322 8.48 -21.16 -16.76
CA SER A 322 8.87 -22.56 -16.46
C SER A 322 8.57 -22.94 -15.03
N VAL A 323 8.99 -22.08 -14.08
CA VAL A 323 8.82 -22.36 -12.67
C VAL A 323 7.32 -22.46 -12.33
N VAL A 324 6.52 -21.56 -12.92
CA VAL A 324 5.06 -21.58 -12.76
C VAL A 324 4.47 -22.88 -13.30
N CYS A 325 4.84 -23.29 -14.51
CA CYS A 325 4.31 -24.49 -15.16
C CYS A 325 4.74 -25.79 -14.45
N ASP A 326 6.00 -25.91 -14.03
CA ASP A 326 6.51 -27.07 -13.30
C ASP A 326 5.73 -27.29 -11.99
N MET A 327 5.37 -26.19 -11.32
CA MET A 327 4.68 -26.22 -10.03
C MET A 327 3.16 -26.34 -10.17
N LEU A 328 2.58 -25.82 -11.27
CA LEU A 328 1.15 -25.87 -11.55
C LEU A 328 0.63 -27.30 -11.63
N ALA A 329 1.33 -28.20 -12.33
CA ALA A 329 0.94 -29.61 -12.44
C ALA A 329 0.89 -30.29 -11.05
N THR A 330 1.88 -30.01 -10.20
CA THR A 330 1.93 -30.53 -8.83
C THR A 330 0.77 -29.97 -7.98
N ALA A 331 0.47 -28.67 -8.13
CA ALA A 331 -0.64 -28.02 -7.44
C ALA A 331 -2.00 -28.60 -7.86
N GLN A 332 -2.24 -28.78 -9.16
CA GLN A 332 -3.47 -29.38 -9.69
C GLN A 332 -3.67 -30.81 -9.20
N ALA A 333 -2.61 -31.61 -9.12
CA ALA A 333 -2.68 -32.95 -8.55
C ALA A 333 -3.12 -32.93 -7.07
N LYS A 334 -2.63 -31.95 -6.28
CA LYS A 334 -3.01 -31.79 -4.86
C LYS A 334 -4.45 -31.33 -4.65
N THR A 335 -5.04 -30.61 -5.61
CA THR A 335 -6.44 -30.14 -5.50
C THR A 335 -7.44 -31.14 -6.07
N THR A 336 -7.00 -32.07 -6.91
CA THR A 336 -7.86 -33.11 -7.49
C THR A 336 -8.44 -34.01 -6.39
N GLY A 337 -9.76 -34.02 -6.23
CA GLY A 337 -10.47 -34.80 -5.20
C GLY A 337 -10.35 -34.25 -3.77
N ALA A 338 -9.64 -33.15 -3.56
CA ALA A 338 -9.56 -32.48 -2.27
C ALA A 338 -10.71 -31.47 -2.08
N VAL A 339 -11.03 -31.16 -0.82
CA VAL A 339 -12.04 -30.14 -0.49
C VAL A 339 -11.41 -28.75 -0.55
N PRO A 340 -11.94 -27.82 -1.37
CA PRO A 340 -11.43 -26.45 -1.42
C PRO A 340 -11.57 -25.74 -0.08
N PRO A 341 -10.78 -24.70 0.19
CA PRO A 341 -11.04 -23.81 1.33
C PRO A 341 -12.45 -23.24 1.27
N THR A 342 -13.01 -22.90 2.41
CA THR A 342 -14.32 -22.26 2.48
C THR A 342 -14.27 -20.86 1.90
N GLY A 343 -15.20 -20.51 0.99
CA GLY A 343 -15.39 -19.14 0.48
C GLY A 343 -16.04 -18.17 1.47
N THR A 344 -15.90 -18.41 2.78
CA THR A 344 -16.42 -17.52 3.81
C THR A 344 -15.75 -16.15 3.68
N LEU A 345 -16.56 -15.11 3.54
CA LEU A 345 -16.06 -13.74 3.44
C LEU A 345 -15.39 -13.33 4.75
N LEU A 346 -14.15 -12.86 4.65
CA LEU A 346 -13.39 -12.26 5.72
C LEU A 346 -13.75 -10.77 5.85
N PRO A 347 -13.62 -10.18 7.05
CA PRO A 347 -13.79 -8.75 7.23
C PRO A 347 -12.83 -7.95 6.35
N VAL A 348 -13.33 -6.89 5.73
CA VAL A 348 -12.57 -5.96 4.89
C VAL A 348 -12.46 -4.60 5.56
N GLU A 349 -11.51 -3.80 5.10
CA GLU A 349 -11.42 -2.40 5.53
C GLU A 349 -12.70 -1.63 5.16
N PRO A 350 -13.17 -0.73 6.03
CA PRO A 350 -14.30 0.13 5.69
C PRO A 350 -13.98 0.99 4.47
N THR A 351 -14.87 1.01 3.49
CA THR A 351 -14.74 1.84 2.28
C THR A 351 -15.06 3.32 2.55
N GLN A 352 -15.42 3.68 3.78
CA GLN A 352 -15.72 5.05 4.16
C GLN A 352 -14.43 5.86 4.25
N VAL A 353 -14.33 6.90 3.41
CA VAL A 353 -13.27 7.90 3.52
C VAL A 353 -13.61 8.85 4.66
N VAL A 354 -12.71 8.95 5.63
CA VAL A 354 -12.85 9.91 6.73
C VAL A 354 -11.97 11.12 6.45
N SER A 355 -12.54 12.32 6.57
CA SER A 355 -11.79 13.54 6.30
C SER A 355 -10.81 13.85 7.43
N GLU A 356 -9.71 14.50 7.08
CA GLU A 356 -8.72 14.97 8.06
C GLU A 356 -9.35 15.89 9.12
N ALA A 357 -10.37 16.66 8.75
CA ALA A 357 -11.12 17.50 9.69
C ALA A 357 -11.78 16.66 10.80
N VAL A 358 -12.37 15.51 10.46
CA VAL A 358 -12.97 14.58 11.43
C VAL A 358 -11.90 13.95 12.32
N LEU A 359 -10.75 13.56 11.76
CA LEU A 359 -9.61 13.05 12.53
C LEU A 359 -9.11 14.09 13.53
N ARG A 360 -8.89 15.32 13.06
CA ARG A 360 -8.41 16.44 13.88
C ARG A 360 -9.38 16.80 15.00
N GLU A 361 -10.67 16.85 14.70
CA GLU A 361 -11.68 17.13 15.72
C GLU A 361 -11.80 15.99 16.74
N SER A 362 -11.69 14.74 16.29
CA SER A 362 -11.67 13.57 17.19
C SER A 362 -10.44 13.58 18.10
N ALA A 363 -9.26 13.91 17.57
CA ALA A 363 -8.05 14.08 18.36
C ALA A 363 -8.17 15.21 19.40
N LYS A 364 -8.78 16.35 19.04
CA LYS A 364 -9.03 17.47 19.98
C LYS A 364 -10.02 17.11 21.09
N ARG A 365 -11.04 16.32 20.79
CA ARG A 365 -12.06 15.90 21.77
C ARG A 365 -11.52 14.98 22.86
N ARG A 366 -10.37 14.33 22.65
CA ARG A 366 -9.67 13.63 23.73
C ARG A 366 -9.13 14.64 24.74
N SER A 367 -9.87 14.83 25.84
CA SER A 367 -9.36 15.52 27.02
C SER A 367 -8.35 14.61 27.74
N GLY A 368 -7.05 14.74 27.49
CA GLY A 368 -6.00 14.01 28.20
C GLY A 368 -4.87 13.49 27.32
N SER A 369 -4.31 12.32 27.67
CA SER A 369 -3.16 11.74 26.97
C SER A 369 -3.54 11.16 25.60
N LEU A 370 -2.74 11.50 24.60
CA LEU A 370 -2.79 10.91 23.25
C LEU A 370 -2.13 9.52 23.18
N ASN A 371 -1.73 8.95 24.32
CA ASN A 371 -1.27 7.56 24.36
C ASN A 371 -2.43 6.59 24.10
N GLY A 372 -2.12 5.48 23.43
CA GLY A 372 -3.06 4.37 23.26
C GLY A 372 -3.56 3.82 24.60
N TYR A 373 -4.78 3.28 24.62
CA TYR A 373 -5.30 2.61 25.81
C TYR A 373 -4.47 1.36 26.07
N LYS A 374 -4.08 1.12 27.33
CA LYS A 374 -3.12 0.07 27.66
C LYS A 374 -3.78 -1.09 28.40
N ALA A 375 -3.36 -2.30 28.03
CA ALA A 375 -3.54 -3.51 28.80
C ALA A 375 -2.20 -4.27 28.85
N THR A 376 -2.09 -5.28 29.70
CA THR A 376 -0.87 -6.07 29.77
C THR A 376 -1.16 -7.53 30.02
N THR A 377 -0.30 -8.40 29.52
CA THR A 377 -0.15 -9.79 29.97
C THR A 377 1.18 -9.92 30.74
N PRO A 378 1.55 -11.10 31.26
CA PRO A 378 2.88 -11.31 31.82
C PRO A 378 4.03 -10.88 30.90
N SER A 379 3.97 -11.24 29.61
CA SER A 379 5.06 -11.03 28.65
C SER A 379 4.84 -9.85 27.70
N PHE A 380 3.62 -9.33 27.54
CA PHE A 380 3.32 -8.34 26.50
C PHE A 380 2.68 -7.07 27.08
N GLU A 381 3.04 -5.92 26.50
CA GLU A 381 2.27 -4.68 26.59
C GLU A 381 1.31 -4.61 25.41
N ILE A 382 0.06 -4.28 25.67
CA ILE A 382 -0.99 -4.18 24.65
C ILE A 382 -1.44 -2.74 24.56
N ALA A 383 -1.48 -2.19 23.35
CA ALA A 383 -1.97 -0.86 23.04
C ALA A 383 -3.16 -0.93 22.07
N PHE A 384 -4.24 -0.26 22.43
CA PHE A 384 -5.37 0.01 21.53
C PHE A 384 -5.22 1.41 20.97
N ILE A 385 -5.14 1.49 19.65
CA ILE A 385 -4.84 2.70 18.89
C ILE A 385 -6.02 2.94 17.96
N THR A 386 -6.84 3.94 18.30
CA THR A 386 -7.96 4.39 17.47
C THR A 386 -7.44 5.29 16.34
N PRO A 387 -8.25 5.58 15.30
CA PRO A 387 -7.81 6.47 14.22
C PRO A 387 -7.42 7.87 14.72
N ALA A 388 -8.09 8.38 15.76
CA ALA A 388 -7.73 9.65 16.39
C ALA A 388 -6.36 9.60 17.09
N ILE A 389 -6.05 8.48 17.78
CA ILE A 389 -4.73 8.26 18.39
C ILE A 389 -3.65 8.08 17.32
N ALA A 390 -3.93 7.30 16.27
CA ALA A 390 -3.01 7.12 15.15
C ALA A 390 -2.65 8.47 14.52
N PHE A 391 -3.66 9.28 14.20
CA PHE A 391 -3.49 10.62 13.62
C PHE A 391 -2.65 11.54 14.50
N ALA A 392 -2.93 11.57 15.81
CA ALA A 392 -2.20 12.43 16.72
C ALA A 392 -0.76 11.92 16.97
N GLY A 393 -0.57 10.61 17.16
CA GLY A 393 0.73 10.02 17.47
C GLY A 393 1.69 9.92 16.29
N MET A 394 1.22 10.02 15.04
CA MET A 394 2.12 10.16 13.88
C MET A 394 2.85 11.51 13.86
N GLN A 395 2.33 12.53 14.54
CA GLN A 395 3.09 13.76 14.82
C GLN A 395 4.23 13.53 15.83
N GLU A 396 4.16 12.44 16.61
CA GLU A 396 5.11 12.06 17.67
C GLU A 396 5.91 10.78 17.36
N THR A 397 5.97 10.33 16.09
CA THR A 397 6.81 9.21 15.57
C THR A 397 6.49 7.79 16.09
N MET A 398 5.23 7.33 16.05
CA MET A 398 4.95 5.90 16.20
C MET A 398 5.56 5.08 15.05
N ASP A 399 6.35 4.06 15.39
CA ASP A 399 6.98 3.14 14.43
C ASP A 399 6.18 1.84 14.31
N PHE A 400 5.60 1.58 13.14
CA PHE A 400 4.90 0.33 12.82
C PHE A 400 5.70 -0.54 11.84
N GLY A 401 7.02 -0.34 11.77
CA GLY A 401 7.91 -1.04 10.86
C GLY A 401 7.41 -0.94 9.43
N GLN A 402 7.30 -2.10 8.79
CA GLN A 402 6.83 -2.21 7.41
C GLN A 402 5.35 -1.83 7.20
N TRP A 403 4.55 -1.74 8.28
CA TRP A 403 3.15 -1.31 8.24
C TRP A 403 2.95 0.18 8.52
N SER A 404 4.01 0.95 8.71
CA SER A 404 3.91 2.41 8.98
C SER A 404 3.13 3.14 7.89
N SER A 405 3.29 2.69 6.65
CA SER A 405 2.64 3.28 5.49
C SER A 405 1.15 2.93 5.40
N TYR A 406 0.74 1.75 5.85
CA TYR A 406 -0.67 1.37 6.02
C TYR A 406 -1.35 2.23 7.11
N VAL A 407 -0.67 2.46 8.24
CA VAL A 407 -1.22 3.27 9.34
C VAL A 407 -1.30 4.76 8.95
N ALA A 408 -0.38 5.24 8.10
CA ALA A 408 -0.34 6.61 7.60
C ALA A 408 -1.60 7.06 6.87
N ASP A 409 -2.38 6.11 6.35
CA ASP A 409 -3.59 6.37 5.61
C ASP A 409 -4.83 6.49 6.52
N HIS A 410 -4.62 6.39 7.85
CA HIS A 410 -5.64 6.54 8.89
C HIS A 410 -6.91 5.70 8.63
N PRO A 411 -6.77 4.39 8.41
CA PRO A 411 -7.94 3.53 8.16
C PRO A 411 -8.95 3.65 9.30
N SER A 412 -10.24 3.55 8.98
CA SER A 412 -11.35 3.64 9.96
C SER A 412 -11.50 2.37 10.79
N VAL A 413 -10.40 1.96 11.43
CA VAL A 413 -10.23 0.67 12.10
C VAL A 413 -9.62 0.90 13.48
N LEU A 414 -9.78 -0.09 14.35
CA LEU A 414 -9.07 -0.15 15.63
C LEU A 414 -7.81 -1.00 15.44
N LEU A 415 -6.65 -0.42 15.76
CA LEU A 415 -5.39 -1.16 15.78
C LEU A 415 -5.14 -1.67 17.21
N VAL A 416 -4.83 -2.96 17.33
CA VAL A 416 -4.51 -3.63 18.59
C VAL A 416 -3.11 -4.18 18.49
N ARG A 417 -2.15 -3.52 19.14
CA ARG A 417 -0.73 -3.84 19.06
C ARG A 417 -0.27 -4.52 20.34
N ALA A 418 0.38 -5.68 20.24
CA ALA A 418 1.03 -6.35 21.35
C ALA A 418 2.56 -6.34 21.17
N THR A 419 3.24 -5.64 22.06
CA THR A 419 4.69 -5.45 22.04
C THR A 419 5.32 -6.30 23.17
N PRO A 420 6.39 -7.09 22.88
CA PRO A 420 7.12 -7.83 23.90
C PRO A 420 7.68 -6.90 24.98
N LYS A 421 7.55 -7.29 26.26
CA LYS A 421 8.08 -6.53 27.38
C LYS A 421 9.60 -6.61 27.43
N GLN A 422 10.21 -5.55 27.94
CA GLN A 422 11.61 -5.59 28.34
C GLN A 422 11.75 -5.98 29.81
N VAL A 423 12.36 -7.14 30.05
CA VAL A 423 12.56 -7.70 31.39
C VAL A 423 14.03 -7.97 31.67
N GLU A 424 14.42 -7.86 32.93
CA GLU A 424 15.74 -8.25 33.41
C GLU A 424 15.60 -9.62 34.10
N SER A 425 16.41 -10.60 33.70
CA SER A 425 16.32 -11.96 34.25
C SER A 425 16.69 -11.95 35.73
N LEU A 426 16.14 -12.91 36.49
CA LEU A 426 16.42 -12.99 37.93
C LEU A 426 17.93 -13.14 38.22
N TRP A 427 18.63 -13.97 37.45
CA TRP A 427 20.07 -14.17 37.59
C TRP A 427 20.88 -12.93 37.23
N VAL A 428 20.46 -12.17 36.23
CA VAL A 428 21.09 -10.88 35.88
C VAL A 428 20.89 -9.85 36.99
N LYS A 429 19.68 -9.79 37.58
CA LYS A 429 19.43 -8.95 38.78
C LYS A 429 20.33 -9.33 39.95
N VAL A 430 20.49 -10.63 40.22
CA VAL A 430 21.34 -11.14 41.30
C VAL A 430 22.81 -10.82 41.04
N ALA A 431 23.31 -11.08 39.84
CA ALA A 431 24.69 -10.76 39.45
C ALA A 431 24.98 -9.25 39.55
N ARG A 432 24.04 -8.41 39.11
CA ARG A 432 24.10 -6.95 39.27
C ARG A 432 24.11 -6.54 40.74
N GLY A 433 23.29 -7.17 41.57
CA GLY A 433 23.30 -6.97 43.02
C GLY A 433 24.65 -7.32 43.65
N ALA A 434 25.26 -8.45 43.25
CA ALA A 434 26.59 -8.84 43.70
C ALA A 434 27.66 -7.83 43.24
N ALA A 435 27.62 -7.37 41.99
CA ALA A 435 28.53 -6.34 41.48
C ALA A 435 28.42 -5.02 42.27
N MET A 436 27.21 -4.61 42.66
CA MET A 436 27.00 -3.45 43.52
C MET A 436 27.67 -3.61 44.89
N THR A 437 27.68 -4.81 45.48
CA THR A 437 28.44 -5.06 46.74
C THR A 437 29.95 -4.93 46.57
N GLN A 438 30.45 -5.03 45.34
CA GLN A 438 31.86 -4.82 44.98
C GLN A 438 32.15 -3.40 44.48
N GLY A 439 31.23 -2.45 44.67
CA GLY A 439 31.40 -1.05 44.28
C GLY A 439 31.13 -0.76 42.80
N MET A 440 30.64 -1.73 42.02
CA MET A 440 30.30 -1.55 40.60
C MET A 440 28.80 -1.28 40.42
N ALA A 441 28.44 -0.04 40.11
CA ALA A 441 27.05 0.36 39.85
C ALA A 441 26.67 0.12 38.37
N LEU A 442 26.18 -1.09 38.08
CA LEU A 442 25.70 -1.43 36.73
C LEU A 442 24.22 -1.04 36.54
N PRO A 443 23.82 -0.51 35.38
CA PRO A 443 22.41 -0.27 35.05
C PRO A 443 21.65 -1.60 34.82
N PRO A 444 20.30 -1.60 34.89
CA PRO A 444 19.51 -2.80 34.56
C PRO A 444 19.75 -3.26 33.12
N ILE A 445 20.06 -4.55 32.95
CA ILE A 445 20.30 -5.14 31.62
C ILE A 445 19.03 -5.85 31.18
N LYS A 446 18.19 -5.13 30.43
CA LYS A 446 16.90 -5.66 29.95
C LYS A 446 17.06 -6.34 28.60
N HIS A 447 16.30 -7.41 28.40
CA HIS A 447 16.10 -8.06 27.12
C HIS A 447 14.60 -8.11 26.82
N PHE A 448 14.23 -8.18 25.55
CA PHE A 448 12.85 -8.43 25.16
C PHE A 448 12.45 -9.86 25.52
N THR A 449 11.20 -10.02 25.98
CA THR A 449 10.56 -11.34 25.97
C THR A 449 10.43 -11.85 24.54
N PRO A 450 10.20 -13.16 24.33
CA PRO A 450 9.93 -13.69 22.98
C PRO A 450 8.80 -12.95 22.27
N GLY A 451 8.88 -12.88 20.93
CA GLY A 451 7.92 -12.18 20.09
C GLY A 451 6.52 -12.79 20.11
N VAL A 452 5.60 -12.14 19.43
CA VAL A 452 4.22 -12.60 19.26
C VAL A 452 4.15 -13.57 18.08
N ALA A 453 3.67 -14.79 18.32
CA ALA A 453 3.37 -15.76 17.27
C ALA A 453 1.96 -15.57 16.69
N ARG A 454 0.98 -15.30 17.56
CA ARG A 454 -0.40 -15.02 17.17
C ARG A 454 -1.17 -14.32 18.28
N MET A 455 -2.27 -13.68 17.91
CA MET A 455 -3.21 -13.02 18.82
C MET A 455 -4.65 -13.41 18.50
N ARG A 456 -5.51 -13.39 19.51
CA ARG A 456 -6.96 -13.51 19.38
C ARG A 456 -7.64 -12.44 20.23
N VAL A 457 -8.77 -11.94 19.74
CA VAL A 457 -9.62 -11.01 20.46
C VAL A 457 -10.99 -11.64 20.59
N LEU A 458 -11.50 -11.72 21.82
CA LEU A 458 -12.79 -12.31 22.14
C LEU A 458 -13.77 -11.22 22.56
N CYS A 459 -14.93 -11.18 21.90
CA CYS A 459 -16.11 -10.40 22.29
C CYS A 459 -17.06 -11.34 23.02
N GLY A 460 -17.08 -11.27 24.36
CA GLY A 460 -17.70 -12.29 25.19
C GLY A 460 -16.97 -13.62 25.04
N THR A 461 -17.66 -14.64 24.53
CA THR A 461 -17.09 -15.97 24.22
C THR A 461 -16.75 -16.15 22.75
N SER A 462 -17.12 -15.19 21.90
CA SER A 462 -16.99 -15.28 20.44
C SER A 462 -15.67 -14.65 20.00
N GLU A 463 -14.94 -15.34 19.13
CA GLU A 463 -13.73 -14.77 18.52
C GLU A 463 -14.11 -13.74 17.47
N VAL A 464 -13.48 -12.56 17.59
CA VAL A 464 -13.54 -11.51 16.60
C VAL A 464 -12.54 -11.84 15.51
N THR A 465 -13.03 -12.09 14.29
CA THR A 465 -12.16 -12.20 13.13
C THR A 465 -11.57 -10.82 12.82
N PRO A 466 -10.24 -10.65 12.80
CA PRO A 466 -9.64 -9.37 12.45
C PRO A 466 -9.89 -9.06 10.97
N VAL A 467 -9.88 -7.76 10.64
CA VAL A 467 -9.69 -7.31 9.26
C VAL A 467 -8.32 -7.79 8.80
N HIS A 468 -7.26 -7.54 9.57
CA HIS A 468 -5.92 -8.04 9.24
C HIS A 468 -5.17 -8.51 10.49
N PRO A 469 -4.57 -9.71 10.49
CA PRO A 469 -3.75 -10.22 11.59
C PRO A 469 -2.25 -10.00 11.35
N PHE A 470 -1.80 -8.75 11.35
CA PHE A 470 -0.42 -8.41 11.02
C PHE A 470 0.58 -8.73 12.13
N ILE A 471 1.84 -8.85 11.73
CA ILE A 471 3.03 -8.87 12.57
C ILE A 471 3.90 -7.68 12.15
N VAL A 472 4.40 -6.91 13.11
CA VAL A 472 5.41 -5.86 12.89
C VAL A 472 6.77 -6.45 13.23
N GLU A 473 7.70 -6.41 12.27
CA GLU A 473 9.10 -6.75 12.54
C GLU A 473 9.86 -5.50 12.93
N ARG A 474 10.54 -5.54 14.07
CA ARG A 474 11.39 -4.46 14.53
C ARG A 474 12.80 -4.98 14.77
N ARG A 475 13.76 -4.52 13.96
CA ARG A 475 15.17 -4.82 14.17
C ARG A 475 15.68 -4.07 15.40
N ILE A 476 16.31 -4.82 16.31
CA ILE A 476 16.90 -4.30 17.56
C ILE A 476 18.43 -4.36 17.54
N SER A 477 19.00 -5.15 16.63
CA SER A 477 20.43 -5.19 16.31
C SER A 477 20.61 -5.56 14.82
N GLU A 478 21.85 -5.71 14.37
CA GLU A 478 22.13 -6.20 13.01
C GLU A 478 21.65 -7.64 12.80
N THR A 479 21.59 -8.44 13.87
CA THR A 479 21.28 -9.88 13.80
C THR A 479 19.94 -10.26 14.43
N ASP A 480 19.37 -9.36 15.25
CA ASP A 480 18.18 -9.66 16.04
C ASP A 480 17.02 -8.73 15.67
N ALA A 481 15.85 -9.35 15.51
CA ALA A 481 14.58 -8.68 15.36
C ALA A 481 13.60 -9.18 16.43
N ILE A 482 12.65 -8.32 16.80
CA ILE A 482 11.51 -8.69 17.62
C ILE A 482 10.24 -8.63 16.76
N HIS A 483 9.32 -9.54 17.02
CA HIS A 483 8.02 -9.59 16.35
C HIS A 483 6.94 -9.12 17.31
N GLU A 484 6.22 -8.08 16.90
CA GLU A 484 5.06 -7.53 17.60
C GLU A 484 3.78 -7.93 16.87
N GLY A 485 2.70 -8.21 17.61
CA GLY A 485 1.41 -8.47 16.99
C GLY A 485 0.69 -7.16 16.68
N LEU A 486 0.01 -7.07 15.53
CA LEU A 486 -0.80 -5.93 15.13
C LEU A 486 -2.11 -6.42 14.49
N HIS A 487 -3.16 -6.54 15.30
CA HIS A 487 -4.49 -6.86 14.78
C HIS A 487 -5.23 -5.59 14.38
N VAL A 488 -5.75 -5.59 13.17
CA VAL A 488 -6.65 -4.58 12.64
C VAL A 488 -8.07 -5.07 12.81
N LEU A 489 -8.90 -4.34 13.54
CA LEU A 489 -10.31 -4.68 13.79
C LEU A 489 -11.23 -3.61 13.21
N GLY A 490 -12.46 -4.00 12.84
CA GLY A 490 -13.51 -3.02 12.51
C GLY A 490 -13.79 -2.09 13.70
N ALA A 491 -14.18 -0.84 13.43
CA ALA A 491 -14.47 0.15 14.46
C ALA A 491 -15.64 -0.22 15.40
N ASP A 492 -16.46 -1.20 15.01
CA ASP A 492 -17.58 -1.76 15.75
C ASP A 492 -17.32 -3.18 16.28
N ALA A 493 -16.14 -3.75 16.03
CA ALA A 493 -15.84 -5.17 16.29
C ALA A 493 -15.75 -5.52 17.79
N ILE A 494 -15.47 -4.52 18.64
CA ILE A 494 -15.48 -4.68 20.10
C ILE A 494 -16.18 -3.48 20.74
N GLY A 495 -16.85 -3.70 21.86
CA GLY A 495 -17.52 -2.63 22.61
C GLY A 495 -18.31 -3.15 23.80
N PRO A 496 -19.10 -2.29 24.46
CA PRO A 496 -19.93 -2.67 25.61
C PRO A 496 -20.90 -3.82 25.32
N HIS A 497 -21.34 -3.95 24.06
CA HIS A 497 -22.21 -5.03 23.59
C HIS A 497 -21.59 -6.43 23.77
N CYS A 498 -20.26 -6.54 23.92
CA CYS A 498 -19.58 -7.80 24.15
C CYS A 498 -19.82 -8.38 25.55
N GLY A 499 -20.27 -7.59 26.53
CA GLY A 499 -20.32 -7.97 27.96
C GLY A 499 -18.94 -8.15 28.62
N GLY A 500 -17.88 -8.32 27.83
CA GLY A 500 -16.47 -8.33 28.22
C GLY A 500 -15.60 -8.57 26.98
N VAL A 501 -14.40 -7.98 26.97
CA VAL A 501 -13.42 -8.19 25.89
C VAL A 501 -12.16 -8.81 26.47
N THR A 502 -11.71 -9.92 25.89
CA THR A 502 -10.51 -10.63 26.32
C THR A 502 -9.53 -10.75 25.17
N LEU A 503 -8.27 -10.45 25.41
CA LEU A 503 -7.19 -10.78 24.48
C LEU A 503 -6.48 -12.04 24.90
N GLU A 504 -6.11 -12.84 23.91
CA GLU A 504 -5.21 -13.97 24.05
C GLU A 504 -3.98 -13.71 23.18
N VAL A 505 -2.80 -13.71 23.78
CA VAL A 505 -1.52 -13.55 23.09
C VAL A 505 -0.71 -14.82 23.25
N TYR A 506 -0.09 -15.28 22.17
CA TYR A 506 0.73 -16.49 22.13
C TYR A 506 2.14 -16.10 21.72
N SER A 507 3.13 -16.53 22.52
CA SER A 507 4.53 -16.21 22.25
C SER A 507 5.15 -17.18 21.25
N GLU A 508 6.17 -16.74 20.52
CA GLU A 508 6.96 -17.59 19.62
C GLU A 508 7.64 -18.76 20.35
N LYS A 509 7.99 -18.56 21.63
CA LYS A 509 8.65 -19.57 22.44
C LYS A 509 7.69 -20.67 22.93
N GLU A 510 6.45 -20.29 23.25
CA GLU A 510 5.40 -21.19 23.76
C GLU A 510 4.11 -20.99 22.95
N PRO A 511 4.06 -21.40 21.66
CA PRO A 511 2.96 -21.06 20.74
C PRO A 511 1.60 -21.70 21.12
N ASP A 512 1.62 -22.73 21.96
CA ASP A 512 0.42 -23.42 22.46
C ASP A 512 -0.10 -22.84 23.79
N LYS A 513 0.69 -21.99 24.44
CA LYS A 513 0.33 -21.40 25.73
C LYS A 513 -0.20 -20.00 25.52
N ARG A 514 -1.46 -19.80 25.90
CA ARG A 514 -2.11 -18.48 25.86
C ARG A 514 -1.82 -17.67 27.10
N GLU A 515 -1.44 -16.41 26.91
CA GLU A 515 -1.51 -15.38 27.94
C GLU A 515 -2.76 -14.54 27.72
N THR A 516 -3.54 -14.32 28.77
CA THR A 516 -4.84 -13.63 28.64
C THR A 516 -4.90 -12.36 29.45
N THR A 517 -5.64 -11.37 28.95
CA THR A 517 -5.99 -10.17 29.71
C THR A 517 -7.40 -9.73 29.34
N THR A 518 -8.18 -9.29 30.33
CA THR A 518 -9.54 -8.78 30.14
C THR A 518 -9.52 -7.27 30.24
N ILE A 519 -10.20 -6.61 29.31
CA ILE A 519 -10.22 -5.16 29.22
C ILE A 519 -11.17 -4.58 30.24
N ASP A 520 -10.70 -3.57 30.97
CA ASP A 520 -11.52 -2.84 31.93
C ASP A 520 -12.74 -2.23 31.22
N PRO A 521 -13.98 -2.41 31.74
CA PRO A 521 -15.19 -1.93 31.08
C PRO A 521 -15.21 -0.42 30.82
N LYS A 522 -14.56 0.40 31.66
CA LYS A 522 -14.48 1.85 31.44
C LYS A 522 -13.53 2.17 30.29
N VAL A 523 -12.40 1.46 30.21
CA VAL A 523 -11.48 1.59 29.07
C VAL A 523 -12.17 1.15 27.78
N LEU A 524 -12.93 0.05 27.81
CA LEU A 524 -13.69 -0.43 26.66
C LEU A 524 -14.75 0.59 26.21
N GLN A 525 -15.45 1.21 27.15
CA GLN A 525 -16.40 2.28 26.85
C GLN A 525 -15.70 3.48 26.20
N GLN A 526 -14.53 3.89 26.71
CA GLN A 526 -13.78 4.99 26.12
C GLN A 526 -13.30 4.69 24.68
N ILE A 527 -12.82 3.47 24.42
CA ILE A 527 -12.47 3.02 23.07
C ILE A 527 -13.73 3.08 22.17
N TRP A 528 -14.86 2.59 22.67
CA TRP A 528 -16.13 2.59 21.93
C TRP A 528 -16.61 4.00 21.58
N ASP A 529 -16.47 4.96 22.50
CA ASP A 529 -16.87 6.35 22.27
C ASP A 529 -15.92 7.05 21.28
N ASP A 530 -14.61 6.78 21.36
CA ASP A 530 -13.58 7.32 20.46
C ASP A 530 -13.75 6.79 19.02
N LEU A 531 -14.25 5.56 18.86
CA LEU A 531 -14.54 4.95 17.56
C LEU A 531 -15.87 5.40 16.93
N ALA A 532 -16.73 6.12 17.66
CA ALA A 532 -18.06 6.51 17.17
C ALA A 532 -18.07 7.21 15.79
N PRO A 533 -17.14 8.15 15.47
CA PRO A 533 -17.10 8.78 14.15
C PRO A 533 -16.73 7.85 13.00
N PHE A 534 -16.04 6.74 13.32
CA PHE A 534 -15.44 5.79 12.38
C PHE A 534 -16.28 4.52 12.20
N ARG A 535 -17.30 4.31 13.04
CA ARG A 535 -18.25 3.22 12.86
C ARG A 535 -19.09 3.39 11.59
N PRO A 536 -19.43 2.28 10.91
CA PRO A 536 -20.32 2.32 9.75
C PRO A 536 -21.68 2.90 10.15
N PRO A 537 -22.43 3.53 9.22
CA PRO A 537 -23.70 4.18 9.54
C PRO A 537 -24.71 3.28 10.24
N SER A 538 -24.73 1.98 9.91
CA SER A 538 -25.60 0.98 10.53
C SER A 538 -25.28 0.66 11.99
N ALA A 539 -24.10 1.03 12.47
CA ALA A 539 -23.60 0.79 13.83
C ALA A 539 -23.52 2.07 14.68
N ARG A 540 -24.09 3.18 14.20
CA ARG A 540 -24.24 4.42 14.98
C ARG A 540 -25.57 4.38 15.74
N PRO A 541 -25.59 4.77 17.03
CA PRO A 541 -26.80 4.79 17.83
C PRO A 541 -27.84 5.81 17.32
#